data_AF-A0A432GW90-F1
#
_entry.id   AF-A0A432GW90-F1
#
_cell.length_a   1.000
_cell.length_b   1.000
_cell.length_c   1.000
_cell.angle_alpha   90.00
_cell.angle_beta   90.00
_cell.angle_gamma   90.00
#
_symmetry.space_group_name_H-M   'P 1'
#
loop_
_entity.id
_entity.type
_entity.pdbx_description
1 polymer ?
#
loop_
_entity_poly.entity_id
_entity_poly.type
_entity_poly.pdbx_seq_one_letter_code
_entity_poly.pdbx_strand_id
1 'polypeptide(L)'
;YGGEDGEVLTAAEILYDNGFDSFCFTDSFEAHLSSAEASYLSITDAAQKQIKDQLQNSDSLTGVQIIVEPISPLKAKYRIELVESTAAGSIKLNLKGINIFSERKTASYLEGTIIEINGEGELEPRNPQLSISKLSGSLEEQIQLMLDEQVNPMLASHGGNVMLEGIKDSTAYVRLGGGCQGCSMIDTTVKQGVEVMLKEAIPDLAGVYDVTDHSEGESPFFTG
;
A
#
# COMPACT_ATOMS: atom_id res chain seq x y z
N TYR A 1 5.59 17.02 10.15
CA TYR A 1 5.85 18.37 9.63
C TYR A 1 4.94 19.31 10.41
N GLY A 2 5.47 20.42 10.92
CA GLY A 2 4.74 21.44 11.68
C GLY A 2 5.19 21.49 13.14
N GLY A 3 5.88 22.57 13.50
CA GLY A 3 6.39 22.85 14.83
C GLY A 3 5.36 23.55 15.71
N GLU A 4 5.77 23.78 16.96
CA GLU A 4 5.00 24.45 18.01
C GLU A 4 4.43 25.79 17.53
N ASP A 5 3.16 26.03 17.87
CA ASP A 5 2.38 27.26 17.69
C ASP A 5 1.75 27.54 16.30
N GLY A 6 0.60 26.90 16.03
CA GLY A 6 -0.46 27.47 15.17
C GLY A 6 -0.91 26.66 13.96
N GLU A 7 -0.12 25.71 13.46
CA GLU A 7 -0.44 24.96 12.21
C GLU A 7 -1.36 23.74 12.43
N VAL A 8 -1.52 23.29 13.68
CA VAL A 8 -2.36 22.13 14.02
C VAL A 8 -3.86 22.44 13.95
N LEU A 9 -4.24 23.70 14.15
CA LEU A 9 -5.64 24.13 14.10
C LEU A 9 -6.15 24.16 12.66
N THR A 10 -5.34 24.63 11.70
CA THR A 10 -5.75 24.73 10.29
C THR A 10 -5.99 23.37 9.64
N ALA A 11 -5.18 22.36 9.95
CA ALA A 11 -5.40 21.01 9.41
C ALA A 11 -6.67 20.36 9.99
N ALA A 12 -6.92 20.51 11.29
CA ALA A 12 -8.10 19.98 11.94
C ALA A 12 -9.38 20.70 11.47
N GLU A 13 -9.33 22.02 11.29
CA GLU A 13 -10.43 22.83 10.75
C GLU A 13 -10.77 22.42 9.31
N ILE A 14 -9.76 22.23 8.45
CA ILE A 14 -9.98 21.75 7.07
C ILE A 14 -10.65 20.38 7.07
N LEU A 15 -10.23 19.45 7.93
CA LEU A 15 -10.81 18.11 7.96
C LEU A 15 -12.25 18.11 8.52
N TYR A 16 -12.55 18.96 9.51
CA TYR A 16 -13.90 19.13 10.05
C TYR A 16 -14.85 19.71 9.00
N ASP A 17 -14.41 20.73 8.25
CA ASP A 17 -15.19 21.31 7.15
C ASP A 17 -15.45 20.31 6.01
N ASN A 18 -14.66 19.24 5.92
CA ASN A 18 -14.84 18.13 4.97
C ASN A 18 -15.60 16.93 5.56
N GLY A 19 -16.26 17.08 6.71
CA GLY A 19 -17.19 16.08 7.27
C GLY A 19 -16.54 14.94 8.05
N PHE A 20 -15.33 15.16 8.59
CA PHE A 20 -14.73 14.24 9.56
C PHE A 20 -15.05 14.71 10.99
N ASP A 21 -15.70 13.85 11.77
CA ASP A 21 -16.26 14.24 13.08
C ASP A 21 -15.38 13.80 14.27
N SER A 22 -14.36 12.99 14.02
CA SER A 22 -13.48 12.42 15.03
C SER A 22 -12.04 12.46 14.57
N PHE A 23 -11.17 13.01 15.41
CA PHE A 23 -9.74 13.12 15.16
C PHE A 23 -8.98 12.55 16.35
N CYS A 24 -8.06 11.62 16.07
CA CYS A 24 -7.10 11.16 17.06
C CYS A 24 -5.78 11.90 16.81
N PHE A 25 -5.35 12.70 17.77
CA PHE A 25 -3.98 13.17 17.81
C PHE A 25 -3.10 12.02 18.32
N THR A 26 -2.03 11.72 17.60
CA THR A 26 -1.00 10.83 18.12
C THR A 26 0.29 11.59 18.26
N ASP A 27 0.91 11.46 19.44
CA ASP A 27 2.14 12.16 19.81
C ASP A 27 3.32 11.80 18.91
N SER A 28 3.19 10.72 18.13
CA SER A 28 4.08 10.39 17.02
C SER A 28 3.45 9.34 16.12
N PHE A 29 3.90 9.30 14.86
CA PHE A 29 3.68 8.19 13.93
C PHE A 29 3.99 6.81 14.55
N GLU A 30 4.85 6.76 15.58
CA GLU A 30 5.24 5.54 16.29
C GLU A 30 4.12 4.97 17.18
N ALA A 31 3.21 5.81 17.68
CA ALA A 31 2.10 5.36 18.52
C ALA A 31 1.05 4.57 17.72
N HIS A 32 0.75 4.99 16.49
CA HIS A 32 -0.14 4.24 15.58
C HIS A 32 0.45 2.91 15.09
N LEU A 33 1.78 2.84 14.96
CA LEU A 33 2.47 1.61 14.58
C LEU A 33 2.60 0.60 15.72
N SER A 34 2.52 1.04 16.98
CA SER A 34 2.53 0.14 18.13
C SER A 34 1.25 -0.70 18.26
N SER A 35 0.15 -0.23 17.65
CA SER A 35 -1.12 -0.97 17.53
C SER A 35 -1.41 -1.43 16.11
N ALA A 36 -0.46 -1.28 15.18
CA ALA A 36 -0.68 -1.65 13.78
C ALA A 36 -0.78 -3.18 13.69
N GLU A 37 -2.01 -3.59 13.47
CA GLU A 37 -2.43 -4.93 13.11
C GLU A 37 -1.59 -5.47 11.94
N ALA A 38 -1.72 -6.78 11.70
CA ALA A 38 -0.94 -7.57 10.74
C ALA A 38 -0.91 -7.04 9.27
N SER A 39 -1.54 -5.90 8.98
CA SER A 39 -1.59 -5.23 7.68
C SER A 39 -0.30 -4.48 7.31
N TYR A 40 0.44 -3.90 8.27
CA TYR A 40 1.59 -3.05 7.92
C TYR A 40 2.85 -3.85 7.58
N LEU A 41 3.25 -4.80 8.41
CA LEU A 41 4.45 -5.62 8.18
C LEU A 41 4.28 -6.93 8.93
N SER A 42 4.56 -8.06 8.28
CA SER A 42 4.39 -9.39 8.86
C SER A 42 5.68 -10.19 8.81
N ILE A 43 5.79 -11.18 9.71
CA ILE A 43 6.92 -12.09 9.78
C ILE A 43 6.44 -13.52 10.01
N THR A 44 6.90 -14.43 9.16
CA THR A 44 6.64 -15.87 9.30
C THR A 44 7.30 -16.40 10.58
N ASP A 45 6.72 -17.45 11.17
CA ASP A 45 7.26 -17.99 12.43
C ASP A 45 8.67 -18.56 12.26
N ALA A 46 8.99 -19.10 11.08
CA ALA A 46 10.32 -19.58 10.74
C ALA A 46 11.34 -18.42 10.71
N ALA A 47 11.03 -17.33 10.00
CA ALA A 47 11.88 -16.15 9.95
C ALA A 47 12.03 -15.49 11.32
N GLN A 48 10.94 -15.40 12.09
CA GLN A 48 10.96 -14.86 13.46
C GLN A 48 11.93 -15.65 14.35
N LYS A 49 11.86 -16.98 14.28
CA LYS A 49 12.76 -17.86 15.04
C LYS A 49 14.21 -17.64 14.64
N GLN A 50 14.51 -17.63 13.33
CA GLN A 50 15.88 -17.43 12.83
C GLN A 50 16.46 -16.08 13.28
N ILE A 51 15.68 -14.99 13.18
CA ILE A 51 16.12 -13.67 13.65
C ILE A 51 16.36 -13.68 15.15
N LYS A 52 15.45 -14.27 15.95
CA LYS A 52 15.63 -14.36 17.41
C LYS A 52 16.87 -15.15 17.79
N ASP A 53 17.10 -16.29 17.14
CA ASP A 53 18.27 -17.13 17.37
C ASP A 53 19.55 -16.34 17.04
N GLN A 54 19.58 -15.59 15.94
CA GLN A 54 20.72 -14.74 15.57
C GLN A 54 20.96 -13.59 16.56
N LEU A 55 19.88 -12.93 17.02
CA LEU A 55 19.97 -11.86 18.02
C LEU A 55 20.42 -12.38 19.39
N GLN A 56 20.02 -13.59 19.79
CA GLN A 56 20.47 -14.19 21.06
C GLN A 56 21.94 -14.64 21.03
N ASN A 57 22.48 -14.90 19.84
CA ASN A 57 23.88 -15.29 19.67
C ASN A 57 24.85 -14.10 19.63
N SER A 58 24.36 -12.86 19.69
CA SER A 58 25.20 -11.66 19.71
C SER A 58 24.62 -10.58 20.62
N ASP A 59 25.35 -10.25 21.68
CA ASP A 59 24.95 -9.22 22.65
C ASP A 59 24.96 -7.79 22.06
N SER A 60 25.61 -7.58 20.92
CA SER A 60 25.70 -6.26 20.28
C SER A 60 24.51 -5.95 19.37
N LEU A 61 23.80 -6.97 18.88
CA LEU A 61 22.70 -6.78 17.93
C LEU A 61 21.43 -6.36 18.66
N THR A 62 20.79 -5.30 18.17
CA THR A 62 19.58 -4.73 18.80
C THR A 62 18.31 -4.94 17.97
N GLY A 63 18.45 -5.41 16.73
CA GLY A 63 17.34 -5.72 15.85
C GLY A 63 17.76 -6.00 14.40
N VAL A 64 16.82 -5.80 13.48
CA VAL A 64 17.02 -5.94 12.04
C VAL A 64 16.66 -4.65 11.32
N GLN A 65 17.40 -4.31 10.27
CA GLN A 65 17.11 -3.20 9.38
C GLN A 65 16.64 -3.74 8.04
N ILE A 66 15.44 -3.34 7.63
CA ILE A 66 14.96 -3.51 6.26
C ILE A 66 15.46 -2.32 5.44
N ILE A 67 16.25 -2.62 4.42
CA ILE A 67 16.72 -1.65 3.44
C ILE A 67 15.83 -1.79 2.22
N VAL A 68 15.17 -0.68 1.86
CA VAL A 68 14.32 -0.62 0.67
C VAL A 68 14.99 0.27 -0.36
N GLU A 69 15.16 -0.27 -1.56
CA GLU A 69 15.66 0.45 -2.74
C GLU A 69 14.53 0.55 -3.77
N PRO A 70 13.78 1.68 -3.80
CA PRO A 70 12.75 1.90 -4.81
C PRO A 70 13.34 1.86 -6.23
N ILE A 71 12.71 1.09 -7.10
CA ILE A 71 12.98 1.06 -8.54
C ILE A 71 11.95 1.92 -9.28
N SER A 72 10.69 1.86 -8.85
CA SER A 72 9.57 2.68 -9.32
C SER A 72 8.55 2.83 -8.18
N PRO A 73 7.49 3.66 -8.33
CA PRO A 73 6.43 3.76 -7.32
C PRO A 73 5.80 2.42 -6.93
N LEU A 74 5.80 1.44 -7.86
CA LEU A 74 5.18 0.14 -7.70
C LEU A 74 6.18 -1.01 -7.55
N LYS A 75 7.48 -0.71 -7.45
CA LYS A 75 8.52 -1.75 -7.39
C LYS A 75 9.68 -1.30 -6.54
N ALA A 76 10.09 -2.15 -5.61
CA ALA A 76 11.30 -1.94 -4.82
C ALA A 76 12.08 -3.26 -4.65
N LYS A 77 13.38 -3.12 -4.41
CA LYS A 77 14.20 -4.20 -3.89
C LYS A 77 14.27 -4.08 -2.37
N TYR A 78 14.25 -5.21 -1.72
CA TYR A 78 14.30 -5.30 -0.27
C TYR A 78 15.54 -6.10 0.13
N ARG A 79 16.21 -5.65 1.18
CA ARG A 79 17.29 -6.38 1.85
C ARG A 79 17.07 -6.30 3.34
N ILE A 80 17.58 -7.28 4.08
CA ILE A 80 17.53 -7.30 5.54
C ILE A 80 18.92 -7.53 6.10
N GLU A 81 19.26 -6.74 7.11
CA GLU A 81 20.54 -6.79 7.78
C GLU A 81 20.33 -6.78 9.29
N LEU A 82 21.10 -7.56 10.05
CA LEU A 82 21.12 -7.47 11.51
C LEU A 82 21.94 -6.24 11.90
N VAL A 83 21.45 -5.45 12.86
CA VAL A 83 22.08 -4.18 13.22
C VAL A 83 22.29 -4.05 14.72
N GLU A 84 23.40 -3.41 15.10
CA GLU A 84 23.70 -3.04 16.49
C GLU A 84 23.02 -1.73 16.88
N SER A 85 22.92 -0.79 15.94
CA SER A 85 22.24 0.49 16.14
C SER A 85 21.74 1.04 14.80
N THR A 86 20.80 1.99 14.85
CA THR A 86 20.19 2.57 13.65
C THR A 86 20.79 3.92 13.30
N ALA A 87 20.76 4.27 12.01
CA ALA A 87 21.04 5.63 11.56
C ALA A 87 19.98 6.63 12.06
N ALA A 88 20.42 7.86 12.32
CA ALA A 88 19.53 8.97 12.67
C ALA A 88 18.49 9.21 11.55
N GLY A 89 17.21 9.25 11.91
CA GLY A 89 16.11 9.41 10.93
C GLY A 89 15.45 8.11 10.47
N SER A 90 15.85 6.96 11.03
CA SER A 90 15.15 5.69 10.83
C SER A 90 13.85 5.65 11.63
N ILE A 91 12.87 4.88 11.14
CA ILE A 91 11.70 4.47 11.90
C ILE A 91 11.98 3.16 12.63
N LYS A 92 11.38 2.98 13.81
CA LYS A 92 11.46 1.76 14.61
C LYS A 92 10.07 1.13 14.74
N LEU A 93 9.98 -0.14 14.40
CA LEU A 93 8.78 -0.97 14.52
C LEU A 93 9.09 -2.12 15.48
N ASN A 94 8.13 -2.50 16.33
CA ASN A 94 8.26 -3.68 17.16
C ASN A 94 7.32 -4.77 16.63
N LEU A 95 7.87 -5.90 16.19
CA LEU A 95 7.11 -6.98 15.60
C LEU A 95 7.44 -8.31 16.28
N LYS A 96 6.44 -8.87 16.95
CA LYS A 96 6.55 -10.11 17.74
C LYS A 96 7.81 -10.15 18.64
N GLY A 97 8.17 -9.01 19.23
CA GLY A 97 9.33 -8.83 20.12
C GLY A 97 10.67 -8.61 19.42
N ILE A 98 10.69 -8.35 18.11
CA ILE A 98 11.88 -7.99 17.34
C ILE A 98 11.79 -6.52 16.98
N ASN A 99 12.89 -5.77 17.17
CA ASN A 99 12.97 -4.40 16.66
C ASN A 99 13.33 -4.45 15.18
N ILE A 100 12.48 -3.83 14.36
CA ILE A 100 12.67 -3.67 12.93
C ILE A 100 12.87 -2.19 12.62
N PHE A 101 13.87 -1.89 11.82
CA PHE A 101 14.25 -0.54 11.46
C PHE A 101 14.20 -0.34 9.96
N SER A 102 13.88 0.88 9.52
CA SER A 102 13.92 1.24 8.10
C SER A 102 14.03 2.76 7.95
N GLU A 103 14.44 3.24 6.78
CA GLU A 103 14.53 4.66 6.51
C GLU A 103 13.13 5.30 6.41
N ARG A 104 12.93 6.47 7.04
CA ARG A 104 11.62 7.13 7.05
C ARG A 104 11.07 7.45 5.65
N LYS A 105 11.95 7.78 4.69
CA LYS A 105 11.56 8.10 3.31
C LYS A 105 11.04 6.90 2.51
N THR A 106 11.29 5.67 2.96
CA THR A 106 10.82 4.44 2.30
C THR A 106 9.78 3.70 3.15
N ALA A 107 9.28 4.32 4.21
CA ALA A 107 8.30 3.70 5.11
C ALA A 107 7.04 3.23 4.36
N SER A 108 6.57 3.96 3.34
CA SER A 108 5.40 3.57 2.54
C SER A 108 5.57 2.23 1.80
N TYR A 109 6.81 1.84 1.49
CA TYR A 109 7.10 0.57 0.80
C TYR A 109 7.12 -0.63 1.75
N LEU A 110 7.05 -0.39 3.07
CA LEU A 110 7.00 -1.44 4.08
C LEU A 110 5.60 -2.01 4.25
N GLU A 111 4.56 -1.21 3.98
CA GLU A 111 3.17 -1.65 4.12
C GLU A 111 2.90 -2.89 3.26
N GLY A 112 2.42 -3.98 3.87
CA GLY A 112 2.20 -5.26 3.20
C GLY A 112 3.46 -6.10 2.99
N THR A 113 4.62 -5.69 3.53
CA THR A 113 5.85 -6.50 3.45
C THR A 113 5.74 -7.74 4.36
N ILE A 114 6.26 -8.85 3.87
CA ILE A 114 6.35 -10.14 4.55
C ILE A 114 7.83 -10.50 4.66
N ILE A 115 8.30 -10.77 5.88
CA ILE A 115 9.63 -11.32 6.11
C ILE A 115 9.49 -12.84 6.20
N GLU A 116 10.08 -13.52 5.22
CA GLU A 116 10.06 -14.98 5.11
C GLU A 116 11.46 -15.56 4.91
N ILE A 117 11.54 -16.89 4.89
CA ILE A 117 12.77 -17.61 4.56
C ILE A 117 12.61 -18.13 3.14
N ASN A 118 13.57 -17.82 2.27
CA ASN A 118 13.56 -18.30 0.90
C ASN A 118 13.94 -19.79 0.81
N GLY A 119 13.93 -20.36 -0.41
CA GLY A 119 14.30 -21.76 -0.64
C GLY A 119 15.73 -22.14 -0.26
N GLU A 120 16.60 -21.16 -0.02
CA GLU A 120 18.00 -21.34 0.36
C GLU A 120 18.24 -21.20 1.87
N GLY A 121 17.19 -20.90 2.65
CA GLY A 121 17.30 -20.74 4.11
C GLY A 121 17.69 -19.34 4.56
N GLU A 122 17.67 -18.35 3.66
CA GLU A 122 18.01 -16.96 3.95
C GLU A 122 16.77 -16.11 4.21
N LEU A 123 16.93 -15.07 5.04
CA LEU A 123 15.88 -14.10 5.32
C LEU A 123 15.63 -13.22 4.10
N GLU A 124 14.40 -13.23 3.60
CA GLU A 124 13.99 -12.48 2.42
C GLU A 124 12.73 -11.67 2.74
N PRO A 125 12.84 -10.33 2.85
CA PRO A 125 11.67 -9.47 2.88
C PRO A 125 11.12 -9.34 1.46
N ARG A 126 9.82 -9.50 1.32
CA ARG A 126 9.12 -9.31 0.06
C ARG A 126 7.81 -8.58 0.30
N ASN A 127 7.47 -7.65 -0.58
CA ASN A 127 6.16 -7.02 -0.59
C ASN A 127 5.36 -7.53 -1.79
N PRO A 128 4.39 -8.45 -1.60
CA PRO A 128 3.58 -8.99 -2.70
C PRO A 128 2.83 -7.90 -3.48
N GLN A 129 2.42 -6.82 -2.81
CA GLN A 129 1.69 -5.70 -3.44
C GLN A 129 2.60 -4.89 -4.38
N LEU A 130 3.90 -4.84 -4.08
CA LEU A 130 4.91 -4.15 -4.89
C LEU A 130 5.73 -5.12 -5.76
N SER A 131 5.23 -6.35 -5.94
CA SER A 131 5.91 -7.45 -6.66
C SER A 131 5.47 -7.64 -8.10
N ILE A 132 4.79 -6.69 -8.74
CA ILE A 132 4.51 -6.78 -10.19
C ILE A 132 5.83 -6.56 -10.94
N SER A 133 6.58 -7.65 -11.03
CA SER A 133 8.01 -7.63 -11.34
C SER A 133 8.28 -7.40 -12.81
N LYS A 134 7.29 -7.62 -13.66
CA LYS A 134 7.18 -7.21 -15.05
C LYS A 134 5.78 -7.64 -15.44
N LEU A 135 4.90 -6.72 -15.77
CA LEU A 135 3.68 -7.12 -16.44
C LEU A 135 4.10 -7.83 -17.73
N SER A 136 3.75 -9.10 -17.84
CA SER A 136 4.21 -10.01 -18.90
C SER A 136 2.98 -10.63 -19.55
N GLY A 137 3.04 -10.82 -20.86
CA GLY A 137 1.87 -11.16 -21.66
C GLY A 137 1.37 -9.97 -22.48
N SER A 138 0.24 -10.16 -23.13
CA SER A 138 -0.51 -9.15 -23.88
C SER A 138 -0.95 -7.99 -22.99
N LEU A 139 -1.19 -6.83 -23.60
CA LEU A 139 -1.68 -5.64 -22.89
C LEU A 139 -2.95 -5.94 -22.07
N GLU A 140 -3.80 -6.83 -22.57
CA GLU A 140 -5.00 -7.33 -21.89
C GLU A 140 -4.69 -8.07 -20.59
N GLU A 141 -3.79 -9.06 -20.64
CA GLU A 141 -3.37 -9.81 -19.46
C GLU A 141 -2.72 -8.90 -18.41
N GLN A 142 -1.96 -7.90 -18.86
CA GLN A 142 -1.33 -6.93 -17.98
C GLN A 142 -2.35 -6.04 -17.26
N ILE A 143 -3.35 -5.53 -17.98
CA ILE A 143 -4.43 -4.73 -17.40
C ILE A 143 -5.28 -5.59 -16.48
N GLN A 144 -5.66 -6.79 -16.91
CA GLN A 144 -6.48 -7.70 -16.12
C GLN A 144 -5.80 -8.03 -14.78
N LEU A 145 -4.50 -8.34 -14.79
CA LEU A 145 -3.74 -8.60 -13.58
C LEU A 145 -3.74 -7.40 -12.63
N MET A 146 -3.53 -6.19 -13.16
CA MET A 146 -3.59 -4.96 -12.36
C MET A 146 -4.98 -4.73 -11.75
N LEU A 147 -6.04 -4.99 -12.52
CA LEU A 147 -7.40 -4.85 -12.03
C LEU A 147 -7.69 -5.83 -10.90
N ASP A 148 -7.28 -7.09 -11.04
CA ASP A 148 -7.59 -8.15 -10.08
C ASP A 148 -6.75 -8.06 -8.80
N GLU A 149 -5.44 -7.77 -8.93
CA GLU A 149 -4.52 -7.83 -7.79
C GLU A 149 -4.38 -6.51 -7.03
N GLN A 150 -4.73 -5.37 -7.65
CA GLN A 150 -4.57 -4.05 -7.02
C GLN A 150 -5.84 -3.21 -7.01
N VAL A 151 -6.42 -2.96 -8.18
CA VAL A 151 -7.51 -1.99 -8.29
C VAL A 151 -8.77 -2.49 -7.58
N ASN A 152 -9.22 -3.70 -7.88
CA ASN A 152 -10.43 -4.26 -7.28
C ASN A 152 -10.34 -4.46 -5.76
N PRO A 153 -9.22 -4.92 -5.17
CA PRO A 153 -9.05 -4.93 -3.72
C PRO A 153 -9.24 -3.55 -3.07
N MET A 154 -8.73 -2.48 -3.70
CA MET A 154 -8.92 -1.12 -3.20
C MET A 154 -10.37 -0.65 -3.33
N LEU A 155 -11.00 -0.87 -4.49
CA LEU A 155 -12.40 -0.48 -4.72
C LEU A 155 -13.39 -1.27 -3.85
N ALA A 156 -13.11 -2.54 -3.58
CA ALA A 156 -13.96 -3.40 -2.77
C ALA A 156 -14.11 -2.87 -1.34
N SER A 157 -13.08 -2.19 -0.81
CA SER A 157 -13.14 -1.53 0.51
C SER A 157 -14.17 -0.40 0.56
N HIS A 158 -14.54 0.14 -0.60
CA HIS A 158 -15.59 1.15 -0.79
C HIS A 158 -16.85 0.56 -1.43
N GLY A 159 -16.97 -0.78 -1.49
CA GLY A 159 -18.11 -1.48 -2.06
C GLY A 159 -18.21 -1.44 -3.59
N GLY A 160 -17.14 -1.03 -4.28
CA GLY A 160 -17.09 -0.94 -5.74
C GLY A 160 -16.17 -1.96 -6.38
N ASN A 161 -16.23 -2.05 -7.70
CA ASN A 161 -15.31 -2.84 -8.52
C ASN A 161 -15.21 -2.27 -9.95
N VAL A 162 -14.26 -2.80 -10.72
CA VAL A 162 -14.03 -2.48 -12.11
C VAL A 162 -13.75 -3.74 -12.92
N MET A 163 -14.31 -3.82 -14.12
CA MET A 163 -14.09 -4.89 -15.09
C MET A 163 -13.47 -4.34 -16.38
N LEU A 164 -12.57 -5.10 -17.00
CA LEU A 164 -12.09 -4.82 -18.35
C LEU A 164 -13.12 -5.34 -19.37
N GLU A 165 -13.61 -4.46 -20.23
CA GLU A 165 -14.57 -4.79 -21.31
C GLU A 165 -13.86 -5.01 -22.64
N GLY A 166 -12.68 -4.42 -22.81
CA GLY A 166 -11.85 -4.63 -23.98
C GLY A 166 -10.77 -3.58 -24.17
N ILE A 167 -9.99 -3.75 -25.22
CA ILE A 167 -8.89 -2.85 -25.56
C ILE A 167 -8.97 -2.47 -27.03
N LYS A 168 -8.79 -1.18 -27.31
CA LYS A 168 -8.69 -0.67 -28.68
C LYS A 168 -7.64 0.43 -28.74
N ASP A 169 -6.71 0.35 -29.69
CA ASP A 169 -5.67 1.36 -29.91
C ASP A 169 -4.91 1.70 -28.60
N SER A 170 -4.51 0.66 -27.86
CA SER A 170 -3.87 0.77 -26.54
C SER A 170 -4.67 1.52 -25.48
N THR A 171 -5.99 1.67 -25.67
CA THR A 171 -6.92 2.26 -24.70
C THR A 171 -7.78 1.16 -24.09
N ALA A 172 -7.81 1.07 -22.76
CA ALA A 172 -8.66 0.14 -22.02
C ALA A 172 -10.08 0.71 -21.90
N TYR A 173 -11.07 -0.13 -22.15
CA TYR A 173 -12.47 0.16 -21.91
C TYR A 173 -12.88 -0.61 -20.67
N VAL A 174 -13.32 0.09 -19.64
CA VAL A 174 -13.64 -0.49 -18.35
C VAL A 174 -15.07 -0.17 -17.95
N ARG A 175 -15.66 -1.07 -17.17
CA ARG A 175 -16.99 -0.90 -16.56
C ARG A 175 -16.83 -0.90 -15.05
N LEU A 176 -17.30 0.14 -14.40
CA LEU A 176 -17.40 0.26 -12.95
C LEU A 176 -18.71 -0.40 -12.48
N GLY A 177 -18.64 -1.01 -11.30
CA GLY A 177 -19.76 -1.69 -10.67
C GLY A 177 -19.84 -1.42 -9.16
N GLY A 178 -20.93 -1.88 -8.55
CA GLY A 178 -21.18 -1.69 -7.11
C GLY A 178 -21.30 -0.22 -6.73
N GLY A 179 -20.67 0.17 -5.63
CA GLY A 179 -20.64 1.57 -5.15
C GLY A 179 -20.04 2.58 -6.14
N CYS A 180 -19.27 2.11 -7.14
CA CYS A 180 -18.68 2.94 -8.20
C CYS A 180 -19.58 3.11 -9.43
N GLN A 181 -20.78 2.52 -9.42
CA GLN A 181 -21.74 2.63 -10.53
C GLN A 181 -22.70 3.81 -10.37
N GLY A 182 -22.98 4.24 -9.12
CA GLY A 182 -24.13 5.08 -8.77
C GLY A 182 -23.87 6.55 -8.45
N CYS A 183 -22.68 7.12 -8.66
CA CYS A 183 -22.42 8.52 -8.27
C CYS A 183 -21.47 9.28 -9.22
N SER A 184 -22.04 9.93 -10.23
CA SER A 184 -21.33 10.65 -11.30
C SER A 184 -20.26 11.68 -10.87
N MET A 185 -20.30 12.19 -9.63
CA MET A 185 -19.24 13.07 -9.10
C MET A 185 -18.08 12.32 -8.42
N ILE A 186 -18.35 11.21 -7.73
CA ILE A 186 -17.31 10.36 -7.11
C ILE A 186 -16.57 9.56 -8.21
N ASP A 187 -17.29 9.22 -9.28
CA ASP A 187 -16.81 8.40 -10.39
C ASP A 187 -15.63 9.03 -11.14
N THR A 188 -15.53 10.36 -11.21
CA THR A 188 -14.41 11.03 -11.87
C THR A 188 -13.09 10.79 -11.13
N THR A 189 -13.10 10.84 -9.79
CA THR A 189 -11.90 10.62 -8.97
C THR A 189 -11.50 9.15 -8.96
N VAL A 190 -12.48 8.24 -8.88
CA VAL A 190 -12.23 6.80 -8.96
C VAL A 190 -11.62 6.43 -10.31
N LYS A 191 -12.25 6.85 -11.41
CA LYS A 191 -11.73 6.63 -12.76
C LYS A 191 -10.32 7.18 -12.93
N GLN A 192 -10.06 8.39 -12.46
CA GLN A 192 -8.73 9.00 -12.53
C GLN A 192 -7.70 8.18 -11.74
N GLY A 193 -8.07 7.70 -10.54
CA GLY A 193 -7.20 6.82 -9.75
C GLY A 193 -6.87 5.53 -10.49
N VAL A 194 -7.88 4.86 -11.05
CA VAL A 194 -7.70 3.64 -11.86
C VAL A 194 -6.80 3.91 -13.08
N GLU A 195 -7.02 5.01 -13.79
CA GLU A 195 -6.22 5.38 -14.96
C GLU A 195 -4.76 5.66 -14.59
N VAL A 196 -4.50 6.37 -13.49
CA VAL A 196 -3.14 6.64 -13.00
C VAL A 196 -2.44 5.33 -12.63
N MET A 197 -3.08 4.48 -11.82
CA MET A 197 -2.50 3.20 -11.40
C MET A 197 -2.16 2.31 -12.60
N LEU A 198 -3.06 2.20 -13.57
CA LEU A 198 -2.84 1.39 -14.76
C LEU A 198 -1.72 1.93 -15.64
N LYS A 199 -1.64 3.25 -15.85
CA LYS A 199 -0.58 3.87 -16.67
C LYS A 199 0.79 3.85 -16.01
N GLU A 200 0.86 3.96 -14.68
CA GLU A 200 2.11 3.81 -13.93
C GLU A 200 2.67 2.39 -14.03
N ALA A 201 1.78 1.39 -14.02
CA ALA A 201 2.17 0.00 -14.14
C ALA A 201 2.43 -0.43 -15.59
N ILE A 202 1.69 0.14 -16.55
CA ILE A 202 1.68 -0.23 -17.97
C ILE A 202 1.98 1.01 -18.83
N PRO A 203 3.26 1.32 -19.08
CA PRO A 203 3.65 2.49 -19.89
C PRO A 203 3.09 2.49 -21.32
N ASP A 204 2.77 1.31 -21.86
CA ASP A 204 2.22 1.14 -23.22
C ASP A 204 0.70 1.45 -23.30
N LEU A 205 0.05 1.69 -22.16
CA LEU A 205 -1.38 2.04 -22.09
C LEU A 205 -1.59 3.53 -22.39
N ALA A 206 -2.31 3.83 -23.47
CA ALA A 206 -2.59 5.20 -23.91
C ALA A 206 -3.68 5.89 -23.06
N GLY A 207 -4.66 5.15 -22.55
CA GLY A 207 -5.80 5.71 -21.84
C GLY A 207 -6.74 4.67 -21.24
N VAL A 208 -7.63 5.14 -20.37
CA VAL A 208 -8.74 4.36 -19.81
C VAL A 208 -10.06 5.09 -20.06
N TYR A 209 -11.00 4.39 -20.68
CA TYR A 209 -12.33 4.90 -20.99
C TYR A 209 -13.38 4.13 -20.19
N ASP A 210 -14.30 4.86 -19.58
CA ASP A 210 -15.39 4.29 -18.80
C ASP A 210 -16.62 4.11 -19.70
N VAL A 211 -17.16 2.89 -19.75
CA VAL A 211 -18.36 2.54 -20.53
C VAL A 211 -19.58 2.26 -19.65
N THR A 212 -19.49 2.60 -18.35
CA THR A 212 -20.56 2.38 -17.38
C THR A 212 -21.76 3.28 -17.66
N ASP A 213 -22.96 2.71 -17.53
CA ASP A 213 -24.17 3.51 -17.47
C ASP A 213 -24.41 3.98 -16.04
N HIS A 214 -23.90 5.17 -15.72
CA HIS A 214 -24.05 5.78 -14.39
C HIS A 214 -25.47 6.27 -14.07
N SER A 215 -26.42 6.12 -15.00
CA SER A 215 -27.82 6.40 -14.75
C SER A 215 -28.56 5.26 -14.07
N GLU A 216 -28.00 4.04 -14.10
CA GLU A 216 -28.54 2.86 -13.42
C GLU A 216 -27.54 2.33 -12.40
N GLY A 217 -27.81 2.49 -11.10
CA GLY A 217 -27.00 1.95 -10.01
C GLY A 217 -27.73 2.08 -8.67
N GLU A 218 -27.68 1.04 -7.83
CA GLU A 218 -28.24 1.11 -6.47
C GLU A 218 -27.30 1.94 -5.58
N SER A 219 -27.73 3.13 -5.17
CA SER A 219 -27.06 3.91 -4.12
C SER A 219 -27.10 3.14 -2.79
N PRO A 220 -25.96 2.74 -2.18
CA PRO A 220 -25.99 2.00 -0.92
C PRO A 220 -26.02 2.91 0.33
N PHE A 221 -26.06 4.23 0.19
CA PHE A 221 -26.08 5.14 1.35
C PHE A 221 -27.48 5.68 1.64
N PHE A 222 -27.91 5.45 2.88
CA PHE A 222 -29.18 5.80 3.54
C PHE A 222 -30.31 4.77 3.50
N THR A 223 -30.22 3.76 4.36
CA THR A 223 -31.36 3.32 5.17
C THR A 223 -31.14 3.84 6.60
N GLY A 224 -32.07 4.69 7.06
CA GLY A 224 -32.03 5.37 8.36
C GLY A 224 -32.52 4.55 9.54
#